data_AF-A0A1Q8ZES7-F1
#
_entry.id   AF-A0A1Q8ZES7-F1
#
_cell.length_a   1.000
_cell.length_b   1.000
_cell.length_c   1.000
_cell.angle_alpha   90.00
_cell.angle_beta   90.00
_cell.angle_gamma   90.00
#
_symmetry.space_group_name_H-M   'P 1'
#
loop_
_entity.id
_entity.type
_entity.pdbx_description
1 polymer ?
#
loop_
_entity_poly.entity_id
_entity_poly.type
_entity_poly.pdbx_seq_one_letter_code
_entity_poly.pdbx_strand_id
1 'polypeptide(L)'
;MFPDEVDESEVFREGAILRVSVNAYERNFQARQKCIEHYGVSCFVCGFNFGEFFGELGEGFIHVHHLCPISEIAGEYEVDPVKDLRPVCPNCHAMIHRRSPSLSIEEIVRLKKSLE
;
A
#
# COMPACT_ATOMS: atom_id res chain seq x y z
N MET A 1 -40.48 3.22 6.47
CA MET A 1 -39.78 4.35 5.83
C MET A 1 -39.39 3.86 4.44
N PHE A 2 -39.97 4.47 3.41
CA PHE A 2 -39.89 3.98 2.03
C PHE A 2 -38.54 4.37 1.39
N PRO A 3 -38.05 3.65 0.37
CA PRO A 3 -36.79 3.95 -0.33
C PRO A 3 -36.75 5.26 -1.13
N ASP A 4 -37.87 5.99 -1.22
CA ASP A 4 -38.07 7.15 -2.11
C ASP A 4 -37.93 8.52 -1.43
N GLU A 5 -37.46 8.58 -0.18
CA GLU A 5 -37.14 9.85 0.48
C GLU A 5 -35.63 10.13 0.36
N VAL A 6 -35.19 10.51 -0.85
CA VAL A 6 -33.88 11.13 -1.04
C VAL A 6 -34.04 12.58 -0.60
N ASP A 7 -33.41 12.95 0.52
CA ASP A 7 -33.32 14.35 0.93
C ASP A 7 -32.49 15.10 -0.14
N GLU A 8 -33.18 15.75 -1.08
CA GLU A 8 -32.58 16.54 -2.17
C GLU A 8 -31.75 17.73 -1.66
N SER A 9 -31.69 17.97 -0.34
CA SER A 9 -30.96 19.09 0.26
C SER A 9 -29.50 18.79 0.64
N GLU A 10 -29.00 17.56 0.48
CA GLU A 10 -27.57 17.26 0.68
C GLU A 10 -26.73 17.74 -0.52
N VAL A 11 -26.23 18.98 -0.43
CA VAL A 11 -25.29 19.54 -1.41
C VAL A 11 -23.88 19.04 -1.12
N PHE A 12 -23.45 17.98 -1.81
CA PHE A 12 -22.07 17.47 -1.77
C PHE A 12 -21.15 18.36 -2.62
N ARG A 13 -20.35 19.21 -1.96
CA ARG A 13 -19.35 20.07 -2.63
C ARG A 13 -17.99 19.37 -2.68
N GLU A 14 -17.59 18.93 -3.87
CA GLU A 14 -16.24 18.41 -4.15
C GLU A 14 -15.31 19.49 -4.74
N GLY A 15 -14.01 19.24 -4.77
CA GLY A 15 -13.04 20.10 -5.49
C GLY A 15 -12.38 21.21 -4.68
N ALA A 16 -12.55 21.25 -3.36
CA ALA A 16 -11.78 22.15 -2.50
C ALA A 16 -10.27 21.83 -2.60
N ILE A 17 -9.47 22.84 -2.92
CA ILE A 17 -8.01 22.69 -3.05
C ILE A 17 -7.40 22.75 -1.64
N LEU A 18 -7.02 21.58 -1.11
CA LEU A 18 -6.19 21.49 0.09
C LEU A 18 -4.71 21.43 -0.31
N ARG A 19 -3.92 22.41 0.10
CA ARG A 19 -2.45 22.36 -0.05
C ARG A 19 -1.86 21.59 1.12
N VAL A 20 -1.34 20.40 0.85
CA VAL A 20 -0.66 19.54 1.83
C VAL A 20 0.83 19.52 1.51
N SER A 21 1.67 19.90 2.46
CA SER A 21 3.12 19.73 2.35
C SER A 21 3.48 18.28 2.69
N VAL A 22 3.88 17.49 1.69
CA VAL A 22 4.37 16.13 1.90
C VAL A 22 5.89 16.12 1.88
N ASN A 23 6.52 15.54 2.91
CA ASN A 23 7.95 15.25 2.85
C ASN A 23 8.18 14.13 1.83
N ALA A 24 8.84 14.45 0.72
CA ALA A 24 9.23 13.46 -0.27
C ALA A 24 10.54 12.80 0.20
N TYR A 25 10.43 11.69 0.93
CA TYR A 25 11.59 10.83 1.16
C TYR A 25 11.98 10.17 -0.16
N GLU A 26 13.23 10.34 -0.58
CA GLU A 26 13.76 9.76 -1.81
C GLU A 26 13.74 8.23 -1.68
N ARG A 27 12.76 7.60 -2.32
CA ARG A 27 12.68 6.13 -2.37
C ARG A 27 13.73 5.64 -3.36
N ASN A 28 14.73 4.94 -2.86
CA ASN A 28 15.79 4.39 -3.71
C ASN A 28 15.20 3.38 -4.71
N PHE A 29 15.18 3.77 -5.99
CA PHE A 29 14.66 2.94 -7.08
C PHE A 29 15.39 1.60 -7.17
N GLN A 30 16.71 1.57 -6.92
CA GLN A 30 17.49 0.34 -6.96
C GLN A 30 17.10 -0.62 -5.84
N ALA A 31 16.81 -0.11 -4.64
CA ALA A 31 16.33 -0.94 -3.54
C ALA A 31 14.97 -1.57 -3.87
N ARG A 32 14.07 -0.82 -4.51
CA ARG A 32 12.80 -1.37 -5.03
C ARG A 32 13.05 -2.49 -6.03
N GLN A 33 13.92 -2.28 -7.02
CA GLN A 33 14.19 -3.28 -8.05
C GLN A 33 14.78 -4.56 -7.43
N LYS A 34 15.78 -4.45 -6.56
CA LYS A 34 16.38 -5.61 -5.87
C LYS A 34 15.36 -6.39 -5.03
N CYS A 35 14.43 -5.69 -4.37
CA CYS A 35 13.34 -6.33 -3.64
C CYS A 35 12.44 -7.16 -4.59
N ILE A 36 12.07 -6.59 -5.73
CA ILE A 36 11.23 -7.27 -6.73
C ILE A 36 11.99 -8.41 -7.43
N GLU A 37 13.27 -8.24 -7.74
CA GLU A 37 14.11 -9.31 -8.29
C GLU A 37 14.21 -10.50 -7.34
N HIS A 38 14.24 -10.25 -6.02
CA HIS A 38 14.32 -11.30 -5.02
C HIS A 38 12.97 -11.96 -4.72
N TYR A 39 11.91 -11.19 -4.52
CA TYR A 39 10.60 -11.67 -4.07
C TYR A 39 9.57 -11.89 -5.19
N GLY A 40 9.81 -11.31 -6.37
CA GLY A 40 8.83 -11.22 -7.44
C GLY A 40 7.78 -10.13 -7.22
N VAL A 41 6.69 -10.22 -7.97
CA VAL A 41 5.62 -9.21 -8.04
C VAL A 41 4.30 -9.66 -7.41
N SER A 42 4.28 -10.83 -6.79
CA SER A 42 3.13 -11.30 -6.04
C SER A 42 3.08 -10.65 -4.66
N CYS A 43 1.89 -10.25 -4.22
CA CYS A 43 1.70 -9.61 -2.91
C CYS A 43 2.07 -10.57 -1.77
N PHE A 44 2.98 -10.16 -0.88
CA PHE A 44 3.43 -10.96 0.26
C PHE A 44 2.32 -11.24 1.29
N VAL A 45 1.30 -10.38 1.35
CA VAL A 45 0.17 -10.52 2.28
C VAL A 45 -0.92 -11.44 1.73
N CYS A 46 -1.33 -11.24 0.47
CA CYS A 46 -2.51 -11.89 -0.07
C CYS A 46 -2.26 -12.84 -1.24
N GLY A 47 -1.05 -12.88 -1.78
CA GLY A 47 -0.67 -13.68 -2.94
C GLY A 47 -1.10 -13.09 -4.29
N PHE A 48 -1.89 -12.02 -4.31
CA PHE A 48 -2.39 -11.44 -5.56
C PHE A 48 -1.25 -10.96 -6.46
N ASN A 49 -1.32 -11.34 -7.73
CA ASN A 49 -0.40 -10.94 -8.79
C ASN A 49 -1.20 -10.23 -9.90
N PHE A 50 -0.82 -8.99 -10.21
CA PHE A 50 -1.52 -8.19 -11.20
C PHE A 50 -1.32 -8.69 -12.63
N GLY A 51 -0.13 -9.19 -12.98
CA GLY A 51 0.14 -9.77 -14.29
C GLY A 51 -0.66 -11.04 -14.53
N GLU A 52 -0.77 -11.90 -13.52
CA GLU A 52 -1.60 -13.11 -13.61
C GLU A 52 -3.10 -12.80 -13.76
N PHE A 53 -3.59 -11.75 -13.09
CA PHE A 53 -5.02 -11.41 -13.10
C PHE A 53 -5.44 -10.51 -14.27
N PHE A 54 -4.62 -9.52 -14.62
CA PHE A 54 -4.94 -8.50 -15.64
C PHE A 54 -4.13 -8.67 -16.94
N GLY A 55 -3.24 -9.66 -17.03
CA GLY A 55 -2.35 -9.84 -18.17
C GLY A 55 -1.32 -8.71 -18.29
N GLU A 56 -1.00 -8.33 -19.53
CA GLU A 56 0.02 -7.33 -19.85
C GLU A 56 -0.20 -5.97 -19.13
N LEU A 57 -1.47 -5.57 -18.91
CA LEU A 57 -1.81 -4.34 -18.21
C LEU A 57 -1.27 -4.32 -16.75
N GLY A 58 -1.21 -5.49 -16.11
CA GLY A 58 -0.76 -5.64 -14.73
C GLY A 58 0.69 -6.09 -14.57
N GLU A 59 1.41 -6.29 -15.68
CA GLU A 59 2.76 -6.85 -15.66
C GLU A 59 3.71 -5.95 -14.88
N GLY A 60 4.48 -6.54 -13.95
CA GLY A 60 5.39 -5.78 -13.08
C GLY A 60 4.73 -4.86 -12.04
N PHE A 61 3.40 -4.74 -12.03
CA PHE A 61 2.69 -3.78 -11.17
C PHE A 61 2.56 -4.30 -9.74
N ILE A 62 3.36 -3.71 -8.84
CA ILE A 62 3.31 -3.96 -7.40
C ILE A 62 3.85 -2.77 -6.62
N HIS A 63 3.34 -2.53 -5.41
CA HIS A 63 3.94 -1.59 -4.45
C HIS A 63 5.01 -2.30 -3.62
N VAL A 64 5.99 -1.54 -3.12
CA VAL A 64 6.99 -2.04 -2.16
C VAL A 64 6.85 -1.24 -0.87
N HIS A 65 6.63 -1.95 0.23
CA HIS A 65 6.41 -1.40 1.56
C HIS A 65 7.66 -1.59 2.44
N HIS A 66 7.96 -0.59 3.27
CA HIS A 66 9.06 -0.64 4.24
C HIS A 66 8.55 -1.20 5.57
N LEU A 67 9.13 -2.28 6.05
CA LEU A 67 8.76 -2.91 7.31
C LEU A 67 9.17 -2.09 8.54
N CYS A 68 10.27 -1.35 8.44
CA CYS A 68 10.67 -0.38 9.47
C CYS A 68 10.18 1.02 9.05
N PRO A 69 9.37 1.71 9.89
CA PRO A 69 8.93 3.07 9.60
C PRO A 69 10.15 4.00 9.53
N ILE A 70 10.39 4.61 8.37
CA ILE A 70 11.44 5.63 8.19
C ILE A 70 11.26 6.80 9.17
N SER A 71 10.02 7.08 9.58
CA SER A 71 9.70 8.11 10.57
C SER A 71 10.27 7.86 11.97
N GLU A 72 10.63 6.62 12.31
CA GLU A 72 11.24 6.26 13.59
C GLU A 72 12.78 6.27 13.53
N ILE A 73 13.36 6.30 12.32
CA ILE A 73 14.80 6.31 12.13
C ILE A 73 15.27 7.76 12.03
N ALA A 74 15.87 8.27 13.11
CA ALA A 74 16.48 9.59 13.10
C ALA A 74 17.81 9.55 12.30
N GLY A 75 17.75 9.76 10.99
CA GLY A 75 18.93 9.92 10.12
C GLY A 75 18.81 9.27 8.73
N GLU A 76 19.91 9.28 7.98
CA GLU A 76 20.08 8.48 6.78
C GLU A 76 20.18 7.00 7.16
N TYR A 77 19.43 6.13 6.48
CA TYR A 77 19.38 4.70 6.74
C TYR A 77 19.70 3.93 5.46
N GLU A 78 20.62 2.97 5.55
CA GLU A 78 20.88 2.03 4.48
C GLU A 78 19.79 0.97 4.48
N VAL A 79 18.89 1.05 3.50
CA VAL A 79 17.81 0.06 3.30
C VAL A 79 18.41 -1.23 2.74
N ASP A 80 18.20 -2.35 3.44
CA ASP A 80 18.42 -3.70 2.93
C ASP A 80 17.16 -4.13 2.15
N PRO A 81 17.23 -4.26 0.80
CA PRO A 81 16.07 -4.59 -0.02
C PRO A 81 15.40 -5.92 0.31
N VAL A 82 16.13 -6.84 0.97
CA VAL A 82 15.63 -8.17 1.33
C VAL A 82 15.13 -8.17 2.77
N LYS A 83 15.75 -7.44 3.70
CA LYS A 83 15.27 -7.43 5.09
C LYS A 83 14.15 -6.45 5.34
N ASP A 84 14.22 -5.28 4.71
CA ASP A 84 13.39 -4.14 5.13
C ASP A 84 12.21 -3.87 4.19
N LEU A 85 12.18 -4.51 3.02
CA LEU A 85 11.18 -4.25 1.99
C LEU A 85 10.36 -5.49 1.67
N ARG A 86 9.05 -5.32 1.40
CA ARG A 86 8.19 -6.40 0.89
C ARG A 86 7.28 -5.91 -0.24
N PRO A 87 7.11 -6.71 -1.32
CA PRO A 87 6.10 -6.43 -2.33
C PRO A 87 4.69 -6.63 -1.76
N VAL A 88 3.82 -5.64 -1.93
CA VAL A 88 2.42 -5.67 -1.49
C VAL A 88 1.52 -5.03 -2.54
N CYS A 89 0.29 -5.53 -2.68
CA CYS A 89 -0.69 -4.90 -3.58
C CYS A 89 -1.18 -3.56 -3.00
N PRO A 90 -1.70 -2.63 -3.83
CA PRO A 90 -2.25 -1.36 -3.38
C PRO A 90 -3.28 -1.49 -2.25
N ASN A 91 -4.13 -2.52 -2.31
CA ASN A 91 -5.17 -2.74 -1.28
C ASN A 91 -4.57 -3.13 0.07
N CYS A 92 -3.64 -4.09 0.10
CA CYS A 92 -2.94 -4.46 1.33
C CYS A 92 -2.08 -3.30 1.84
N HIS A 93 -1.42 -2.55 0.95
CA HIS A 93 -0.63 -1.38 1.33
C HIS A 93 -1.49 -0.31 2.01
N ALA A 94 -2.69 -0.05 1.49
CA ALA A 94 -3.64 0.87 2.12
C ALA A 94 -4.09 0.37 3.51
N MET A 95 -4.28 -0.93 3.69
CA MET A 95 -4.67 -1.50 4.99
C MET A 95 -3.55 -1.41 6.04
N ILE A 96 -2.29 -1.60 5.63
CA ILE A 96 -1.12 -1.40 6.51
C ILE A 96 -1.11 0.03 7.09
N HIS A 97 -1.34 1.03 6.26
CA HIS A 97 -1.33 2.44 6.66
C HIS A 97 -2.66 2.97 7.18
N ARG A 98 -3.67 2.11 7.40
CA ARG A 98 -5.01 2.55 7.84
C ARG A 98 -5.03 3.02 9.30
N ARG A 99 -4.04 2.65 10.11
CA ARG A 99 -3.86 3.06 11.51
C ARG A 99 -2.51 3.75 11.71
N SER A 100 -2.41 4.50 12.81
CA SER A 100 -1.17 5.10 13.30
C SER A 100 -0.94 4.64 14.73
N PRO A 101 0.15 3.90 15.03
CA PRO A 101 1.19 3.44 14.11
C PRO A 101 0.65 2.45 13.05
N SER A 102 1.37 2.31 11.94
CA SER A 102 1.02 1.38 10.86
C SER A 102 1.04 -0.06 11.33
N LEU A 103 0.14 -0.88 10.77
CA LEU A 103 0.10 -2.32 11.06
C LEU A 103 1.25 -3.04 10.37
N SER A 104 1.84 -4.01 11.05
CA SER A 104 2.80 -4.94 10.46
C SER A 104 2.14 -5.85 9.41
N ILE A 105 2.95 -6.43 8.53
CA ILE A 105 2.47 -7.42 7.55
C ILE A 105 1.83 -8.61 8.26
N GLU A 106 2.44 -9.08 9.34
CA GLU A 106 1.96 -10.20 10.14
C GLU A 106 0.59 -9.93 10.73
N GLU A 107 0.33 -8.70 11.19
CA GLU A 107 -0.99 -8.30 11.68
C GLU A 107 -2.04 -8.31 10.58
N ILE A 108 -1.73 -7.77 9.39
CA ILE A 108 -2.67 -7.81 8.26
C ILE A 108 -2.96 -9.25 7.83
N VAL A 109 -1.93 -10.11 7.79
CA VAL A 109 -2.11 -11.54 7.47
C VAL A 109 -3.06 -12.22 8.46
N ARG A 110 -2.97 -11.91 9.76
CA ARG A 110 -3.89 -12.44 10.78
C ARG A 110 -5.32 -11.90 10.65
N LEU A 111 -5.48 -10.66 10.19
CA LEU A 111 -6.80 -10.03 10.03
C LEU A 111 -7.48 -10.42 8.71
N LYS A 112 -6.69 -10.77 7.69
CA LYS A 112 -7.19 -11.19 6.39
C LYS A 112 -8.07 -12.43 6.55
N LYS A 113 -9.33 -12.30 6.13
CA LYS A 113 -10.20 -13.47 5.93
C LYS A 113 -9.93 -14.05 4.56
N SER A 114 -9.89 -15.37 4.47
CA SER A 114 -10.01 -16.04 3.17
C SER A 114 -11.39 -15.75 2.60
N LEU A 115 -11.45 -15.35 1.33
CA LEU A 115 -12.71 -15.31 0.59
C LEU A 115 -13.02 -16.76 0.22
N GLU A 116 -14.21 -17.23 0.62
CA GLU A 116 -14.77 -18.53 0.20
C GLU A 116 -15.19 -18.51 -1.26
#